data_AF-A0A3Q3WL91-F1
#
_entry.id   AF-A0A3Q3WL91-F1
#
_cell.length_a   1.000
_cell.length_b   1.000
_cell.length_c   1.000
_cell.angle_alpha   90.00
_cell.angle_beta   90.00
_cell.angle_gamma   90.00
#
_symmetry.space_group_name_H-M   'P 1'
#
loop_
_entity.id
_entity.type
_entity.pdbx_description
1 polymer ?
#
loop_
_entity_poly.entity_id
_entity_poly.type
_entity_poly.pdbx_seq_one_letter_code
_entity_poly.pdbx_strand_id
1 'polypeptide(L)'
;RAQCGINGLWHNLERCWFVFTQREERLYLLLRTLISSLFLIIALARSHECVDGTYRHDGRYCCRCGVGLRVDEHCTENLGNGKCESCPDETYSSEPNGQTFCEPCTSCSQPNDNLEVAENCSPASNRRCQCQKDHYCASGTENCRLCHPCNKCGAEGIKVECTGNNNTVCNDKIEGKAYLSATICHVLCCINWNLSCLSLYFLERDIGPLLPDIAKVIGWRNMRDVAMRSSILDTVIESCRLNHPGDTQEQTLELLKTWVEKEGSDAGKKLVECLRKSHKNTKAKKILYHLEHCHNPVFLGTNF
;
A
#
# COMPACT_ATOMS: atom_id res chain seq x y z
N ARG A 1 15.92 80.44 -51.51
CA ARG A 1 16.10 79.08 -50.92
C ARG A 1 16.12 79.26 -49.40
N ALA A 2 15.20 78.58 -48.69
CA ALA A 2 15.08 78.25 -47.24
C ALA A 2 15.81 79.12 -46.18
N GLN A 3 15.29 79.45 -45.00
CA GLN A 3 14.43 78.71 -44.09
C GLN A 3 13.52 79.69 -43.31
N CYS A 4 12.21 79.50 -43.41
CA CYS A 4 11.27 79.81 -42.34
C CYS A 4 10.63 78.47 -41.97
N GLY A 5 10.61 78.12 -40.70
CA GLY A 5 10.00 76.87 -40.22
C GLY A 5 10.95 76.07 -39.34
N ILE A 6 10.64 76.01 -38.04
CA ILE A 6 10.68 74.85 -37.13
C ILE A 6 10.44 75.34 -35.69
N ASN A 7 10.86 76.55 -35.30
CA ASN A 7 10.86 76.93 -33.87
C ASN A 7 9.49 77.32 -33.25
N GLY A 8 8.48 77.64 -34.06
CA GLY A 8 7.13 78.01 -33.57
C GLY A 8 6.15 76.83 -33.44
N LEU A 9 6.39 75.73 -34.16
CA LEU A 9 5.53 74.54 -34.12
C LEU A 9 5.85 73.64 -32.93
N TRP A 10 7.11 73.59 -32.49
CA TRP A 10 7.54 72.81 -31.32
C TRP A 10 6.96 73.34 -30.01
N HIS A 11 6.88 74.65 -29.81
CA HIS A 11 6.35 75.23 -28.57
C HIS A 11 4.83 75.03 -28.39
N ASN A 12 4.08 74.97 -29.49
CA ASN A 12 2.64 74.67 -29.46
C ASN A 12 2.36 73.15 -29.41
N LEU A 13 3.21 72.32 -30.01
CA LEU A 13 3.14 70.86 -29.86
C LEU A 13 3.50 70.43 -28.42
N GLU A 14 4.48 71.05 -27.77
CA GLU A 14 4.79 70.80 -26.36
C GLU A 14 3.66 71.24 -25.43
N ARG A 15 3.03 72.40 -25.65
CA ARG A 15 1.88 72.82 -24.83
C ARG A 15 0.66 71.93 -25.04
N CYS A 16 0.36 71.54 -26.28
CA CYS A 16 -0.70 70.58 -26.56
C CYS A 16 -0.37 69.19 -26.01
N TRP A 17 0.87 68.72 -26.12
CA TRP A 17 1.35 67.45 -25.56
C TRP A 17 1.31 67.48 -24.02
N PHE A 18 1.71 68.57 -23.36
CA PHE A 18 1.65 68.74 -21.91
C PHE A 18 0.20 68.78 -21.39
N VAL A 19 -0.74 69.34 -22.16
CA VAL A 19 -2.17 69.31 -21.85
C VAL A 19 -2.80 67.95 -22.18
N PHE A 20 -2.33 67.25 -23.23
CA PHE A 20 -2.75 65.88 -23.57
C PHE A 20 -2.24 64.86 -22.54
N THR A 21 -0.97 64.96 -22.11
CA THR A 21 -0.34 64.11 -21.09
C THR A 21 -0.91 64.40 -19.70
N GLN A 22 -1.25 65.66 -19.36
CA GLN A 22 -1.99 65.95 -18.13
C GLN A 22 -3.43 65.38 -18.13
N ARG A 23 -4.09 65.29 -19.29
CA ARG A 23 -5.45 64.73 -19.40
C ARG A 23 -5.46 63.21 -19.26
N GLU A 24 -4.43 62.53 -19.75
CA GLU A 24 -4.23 61.08 -19.57
C GLU A 24 -3.78 60.72 -18.14
N GLU A 25 -2.95 61.53 -17.48
CA GLU A 25 -2.60 61.33 -16.06
C GLU A 25 -3.84 61.41 -15.15
N ARG A 26 -4.75 62.37 -15.39
CA ARG A 26 -6.01 62.47 -14.63
C ARG A 26 -6.92 61.27 -14.89
N LEU A 27 -7.01 60.81 -16.14
CA LEU A 27 -7.81 59.63 -16.49
C LEU A 27 -7.22 58.36 -15.87
N TYR A 28 -5.88 58.23 -15.84
CA TYR A 28 -5.16 57.13 -15.21
C TYR A 28 -5.29 57.15 -13.68
N LEU A 29 -5.18 58.31 -13.04
CA LEU A 29 -5.43 58.49 -11.60
C LEU A 29 -6.87 58.13 -11.25
N LEU A 30 -7.85 58.61 -12.04
CA LEU A 30 -9.27 58.26 -11.85
C LEU A 30 -9.48 56.75 -12.03
N LEU A 31 -8.96 56.14 -13.10
CA LEU A 31 -9.06 54.71 -13.33
C LEU A 31 -8.41 53.90 -12.20
N ARG A 32 -7.25 54.32 -11.70
CA ARG A 32 -6.57 53.69 -10.56
C ARG A 32 -7.38 53.80 -9.27
N THR A 33 -8.03 54.95 -9.03
CA THR A 33 -8.92 55.13 -7.86
C THR A 33 -10.22 54.33 -7.98
N LEU A 34 -10.78 54.19 -9.18
CA LEU A 34 -11.95 53.36 -9.46
C LEU A 34 -11.62 51.87 -9.33
N ILE A 35 -10.46 51.46 -9.82
CA ILE A 35 -9.96 50.09 -9.67
C ILE A 35 -9.67 49.79 -8.20
N SER A 36 -8.99 50.69 -7.46
CA SER A 36 -8.70 50.46 -6.03
C SER A 36 -9.96 50.46 -5.16
N SER A 37 -10.94 51.32 -5.45
CA SER A 37 -12.25 51.28 -4.78
C SER A 37 -13.05 50.05 -5.15
N LEU A 38 -13.00 49.59 -6.40
CA LEU A 38 -13.60 48.31 -6.81
C LEU A 38 -12.92 47.12 -6.11
N PHE A 39 -11.58 47.11 -6.01
CA PHE A 39 -10.84 46.11 -5.23
C PHE A 39 -11.22 46.17 -3.74
N LEU A 40 -11.41 47.35 -3.17
CA LEU A 40 -11.86 47.53 -1.79
C LEU A 40 -13.29 47.00 -1.59
N ILE A 41 -14.20 47.29 -2.52
CA ILE A 41 -15.58 46.79 -2.51
C ILE A 41 -15.61 45.26 -2.63
N ILE A 42 -14.79 44.68 -3.52
CA ILE A 42 -14.66 43.22 -3.68
C ILE A 42 -14.03 42.58 -2.43
N ALA A 43 -13.02 43.22 -1.82
CA ALA A 43 -12.41 42.76 -0.59
C ALA A 43 -13.39 42.80 0.60
N LEU A 44 -14.25 43.82 0.67
CA LEU A 44 -15.31 43.92 1.67
C LEU A 44 -16.42 42.87 1.43
N ALA A 45 -16.77 42.60 0.17
CA ALA A 45 -17.74 41.57 -0.21
C ALA A 45 -17.25 40.13 0.04
N ARG A 46 -15.94 39.90 0.07
CA ARG A 46 -15.33 38.60 0.43
C ARG A 46 -15.40 38.24 1.91
N SER A 47 -15.91 39.12 2.77
CA SER A 47 -15.99 38.86 4.22
C SER A 47 -17.06 37.83 4.63
N HIS A 48 -17.87 37.32 3.68
CA HIS A 48 -18.94 36.36 3.95
C HIS A 48 -18.64 34.90 3.57
N GLU A 49 -17.48 34.60 2.98
CA GLU A 49 -17.11 33.20 2.68
C GLU A 49 -16.22 32.63 3.78
N CYS A 50 -16.73 31.59 4.45
CA CYS A 50 -15.98 30.84 5.45
C CYS A 50 -14.80 30.10 4.78
N VAL A 51 -13.58 30.40 5.21
CA VAL A 51 -12.35 29.82 4.65
C VAL A 51 -12.35 28.29 4.73
N ASP A 52 -12.76 27.75 5.88
CA ASP A 52 -12.75 26.32 6.17
C ASP A 52 -14.10 25.63 5.93
N GLY A 53 -15.00 26.29 5.20
CA GLY A 53 -16.36 25.81 4.95
C GLY A 53 -17.33 26.04 6.11
N THR A 54 -18.51 25.44 6.00
CA THR A 54 -19.65 25.70 6.90
C THR A 54 -20.20 24.44 7.57
N TYR A 55 -20.88 24.63 8.71
CA TYR A 55 -21.69 23.62 9.37
C TYR A 55 -23.08 24.19 9.70
N ARG A 56 -24.07 23.31 9.89
CA ARG A 56 -25.45 23.75 10.17
C ARG A 56 -25.76 23.67 11.66
N HIS A 57 -26.28 24.75 12.23
CA HIS A 57 -26.73 24.81 13.62
C HIS A 57 -27.95 25.73 13.73
N ASP A 58 -29.02 25.29 14.40
CA ASP A 58 -30.27 26.04 14.58
C ASP A 58 -30.83 26.70 13.30
N GLY A 59 -30.81 25.96 12.18
CA GLY A 59 -31.31 26.42 10.89
C GLY A 59 -30.42 27.46 10.19
N ARG A 60 -29.25 27.77 10.74
CA ARG A 60 -28.25 28.69 10.19
C ARG A 60 -27.02 27.93 9.69
N TYR A 61 -26.29 28.56 8.77
CA TYR A 61 -24.96 28.10 8.35
C TYR A 61 -23.90 28.87 9.13
N CYS A 62 -23.07 28.19 9.92
CA CYS A 62 -21.97 28.79 10.66
C CYS A 62 -20.63 28.43 10.01
N CYS A 63 -19.63 29.30 10.12
CA CYS A 63 -18.26 28.97 9.72
C CYS A 63 -17.65 27.95 10.67
N ARG A 64 -16.92 26.97 10.11
CA ARG A 64 -16.21 25.94 10.90
C ARG A 64 -15.06 26.55 11.69
N CYS A 65 -14.78 25.96 12.86
CA CYS A 65 -13.56 26.21 13.60
C CYS A 65 -12.40 25.50 12.91
N GLY A 66 -11.23 26.14 12.90
CA GLY A 66 -10.02 25.59 12.29
C GLY A 66 -9.48 24.35 13.01
N VAL A 67 -8.43 23.76 12.43
CA VAL A 67 -7.75 22.59 12.98
C VAL A 67 -7.30 22.84 14.42
N GLY A 68 -7.53 21.85 15.29
CA GLY A 68 -7.24 21.90 16.73
C GLY A 68 -8.09 22.82 17.57
N LEU A 69 -9.21 23.27 17.03
CA LEU A 69 -10.21 24.06 17.73
C LEU A 69 -11.56 23.33 17.78
N ARG A 70 -12.34 23.56 18.84
CA ARG A 70 -13.75 23.17 18.98
C ARG A 70 -14.63 24.41 19.11
N VAL A 71 -15.92 24.25 18.84
CA VAL A 71 -16.92 25.29 19.06
C VAL A 71 -17.18 25.43 20.57
N ASP A 72 -16.95 26.61 21.10
CA ASP A 72 -17.36 27.00 22.45
C ASP A 72 -18.76 27.64 22.43
N GLU A 73 -18.99 28.55 21.49
CA GLU A 73 -20.30 29.19 21.27
C GLU A 73 -20.64 29.19 19.77
N HIS A 74 -21.85 28.76 19.42
CA HIS A 74 -22.31 28.73 18.03
C HIS A 74 -22.57 30.13 17.47
N CYS A 75 -22.56 30.26 16.14
CA CYS A 75 -22.83 31.55 15.49
C CYS A 75 -24.28 32.01 15.69
N THR A 76 -24.48 33.32 15.79
CA THR A 76 -25.81 33.95 15.92
C THR A 76 -26.41 34.36 14.57
N GLU A 77 -25.56 34.56 13.55
CA GLU A 77 -25.91 35.04 12.23
C GLU A 77 -25.54 34.04 11.12
N ASN A 78 -26.26 34.08 9.99
CA ASN A 78 -25.96 33.23 8.84
C ASN A 78 -24.61 33.60 8.22
N LEU A 79 -23.79 32.58 7.97
CA LEU A 79 -22.39 32.66 7.53
C LEU A 79 -21.49 33.44 8.52
N GLY A 80 -21.87 33.48 9.79
CA GLY A 80 -21.07 34.06 10.87
C GLY A 80 -20.06 33.07 11.46
N ASN A 81 -19.01 33.62 12.08
CA ASN A 81 -18.09 32.87 12.92
C ASN A 81 -18.69 32.65 14.31
N GLY A 82 -18.59 31.43 14.83
CA GLY A 82 -18.81 31.16 16.25
C GLY A 82 -17.56 31.49 17.08
N LYS A 83 -17.64 31.26 18.38
CA LYS A 83 -16.46 31.29 19.27
C LYS A 83 -15.81 29.92 19.25
N CYS A 84 -14.53 29.89 18.89
CA CYS A 84 -13.74 28.66 18.85
C CYS A 84 -12.71 28.68 19.98
N GLU A 85 -12.52 27.54 20.62
CA GLU A 85 -11.52 27.33 21.68
C GLU A 85 -10.59 26.18 21.31
N SER A 86 -9.35 26.19 21.82
CA SER A 86 -8.42 25.08 21.62
C SER A 86 -8.93 23.78 22.23
N CYS A 87 -8.63 22.66 21.59
CA CYS A 87 -8.90 21.35 22.17
C CYS A 87 -8.20 21.19 23.53
N PRO A 88 -8.91 20.67 24.56
CA PRO A 88 -8.31 20.33 25.84
C PRO A 88 -7.17 19.31 25.72
N ASP A 89 -6.34 19.22 26.76
CA ASP A 89 -5.30 18.21 26.85
C ASP A 89 -5.85 16.79 26.62
N GLU A 90 -5.06 15.94 25.96
CA GLU A 90 -5.42 14.58 25.53
C GLU A 90 -6.63 14.50 24.57
N THR A 91 -6.95 15.60 23.87
CA THR A 91 -7.90 15.60 22.76
C THR A 91 -7.39 16.36 21.54
N TYR A 92 -7.93 16.08 20.36
CA TYR A 92 -7.51 16.69 19.11
C TYR A 92 -8.66 16.86 18.09
N SER A 93 -8.44 17.72 17.09
CA SER A 93 -9.24 17.80 15.88
C SER A 93 -8.34 18.02 14.68
N SER A 94 -8.22 17.02 13.80
CA SER A 94 -7.34 17.07 12.63
C SER A 94 -7.90 17.87 11.45
N GLU A 95 -9.21 18.11 11.43
CA GLU A 95 -9.90 18.80 10.35
C GLU A 95 -10.75 19.95 10.90
N PRO A 96 -11.06 20.97 10.08
CA PRO A 96 -12.00 22.00 10.46
C PRO A 96 -13.41 21.45 10.75
N ASN A 97 -13.94 21.78 11.91
CA ASN A 97 -15.15 21.17 12.44
C ASN A 97 -16.16 22.19 12.98
N GLY A 98 -17.38 21.73 13.24
CA GLY A 98 -18.44 22.48 13.90
C GLY A 98 -18.91 21.82 15.20
N GLN A 99 -18.03 21.04 15.82
CA GLN A 99 -18.32 20.22 17.00
C GLN A 99 -17.93 20.97 18.27
N THR A 100 -18.67 20.72 19.35
CA THR A 100 -18.37 21.31 20.67
C THR A 100 -17.37 20.50 21.48
N PHE A 101 -16.95 19.34 20.97
CA PHE A 101 -15.99 18.43 21.57
C PHE A 101 -14.87 18.10 20.57
N CYS A 102 -13.73 17.65 21.10
CA CYS A 102 -12.61 17.14 20.33
C CYS A 102 -12.51 15.62 20.49
N GLU A 103 -11.87 14.95 19.54
CA GLU A 103 -11.66 13.50 19.58
C GLU A 103 -10.59 13.15 20.63
N PRO A 104 -10.76 12.09 21.43
CA PRO A 104 -9.75 11.69 22.39
C PRO A 104 -8.51 11.14 21.68
N CYS A 105 -7.33 11.48 22.21
CA CYS A 105 -6.07 10.96 21.69
C CYS A 105 -5.94 9.44 21.90
N THR A 106 -5.33 8.75 20.94
CA THR A 106 -4.99 7.34 21.07
C THR A 106 -4.03 7.13 22.26
N SER A 107 -4.22 6.06 23.03
CA SER A 107 -3.30 5.67 24.10
C SER A 107 -2.36 4.56 23.61
N CYS A 108 -1.05 4.78 23.74
CA CYS A 108 -0.02 3.80 23.39
C CYS A 108 0.43 2.95 24.61
N SER A 109 -0.22 3.11 25.77
CA SER A 109 0.16 2.46 27.02
C SER A 109 -0.80 1.33 27.42
N GLN A 110 -1.56 0.81 26.46
CA GLN A 110 -2.47 -0.28 26.69
C GLN A 110 -1.70 -1.56 27.09
N PRO A 111 -2.14 -2.31 28.11
CA PRO A 111 -1.41 -3.48 28.59
C PRO A 111 -1.33 -4.56 27.50
N ASN A 112 -0.14 -5.12 27.31
CA ASN A 112 0.17 -6.21 26.36
C ASN A 112 0.26 -5.82 24.87
N ASP A 113 0.14 -4.55 24.52
CA ASP A 113 0.19 -4.15 23.10
C ASP A 113 1.61 -3.88 22.59
N ASN A 114 2.62 -3.85 23.48
CA ASN A 114 4.04 -3.58 23.17
C ASN A 114 4.21 -2.32 22.28
N LEU A 115 3.43 -1.29 22.59
CA LEU A 115 3.44 -0.01 21.90
C LEU A 115 4.30 1.02 22.64
N GLU A 116 4.82 1.98 21.89
CA GLU A 116 5.47 3.18 22.40
C GLU A 116 5.02 4.41 21.59
N VAL A 117 5.19 5.59 22.17
CA VAL A 117 4.79 6.85 21.54
C VAL A 117 5.82 7.24 20.48
N ALA A 118 5.41 7.29 19.22
CA ALA A 118 6.22 7.81 18.12
C ALA A 118 6.08 9.33 17.99
N GLU A 119 4.84 9.82 18.06
CA GLU A 119 4.50 11.24 17.99
C GLU A 119 3.50 11.59 19.10
N ASN A 120 3.75 12.68 19.82
CA ASN A 120 2.86 13.15 20.88
C ASN A 120 1.54 13.68 20.32
N CYS A 121 0.48 13.62 21.15
CA CYS A 121 -0.77 14.26 20.80
C CYS A 121 -0.61 15.78 20.83
N SER A 122 -1.29 16.47 19.91
CA SER A 122 -1.44 17.92 19.92
C SER A 122 -2.92 18.27 19.71
N PRO A 123 -3.36 19.51 19.99
CA PRO A 123 -4.72 19.92 19.67
C PRO A 123 -5.09 19.64 18.20
N ALA A 124 -4.13 19.73 17.29
CA ALA A 124 -4.34 19.56 15.85
C ALA A 124 -4.12 18.13 15.34
N SER A 125 -3.55 17.22 16.12
CA SER A 125 -3.09 15.92 15.61
C SER A 125 -3.18 14.82 16.67
N ASN A 126 -3.63 13.64 16.24
CA ASN A 126 -3.68 12.47 17.11
C ASN A 126 -2.26 12.02 17.51
N ARG A 127 -2.15 11.37 18.67
CA ARG A 127 -0.96 10.61 19.06
C ARG A 127 -0.74 9.46 18.08
N ARG A 128 0.50 9.28 17.63
CA ARG A 128 0.92 8.14 16.82
C ARG A 128 1.67 7.12 17.66
N CYS A 129 1.22 5.87 17.62
CA CYS A 129 1.87 4.76 18.31
C CYS A 129 2.73 3.96 17.31
N GLN A 130 3.87 3.46 17.78
CA GLN A 130 4.68 2.49 17.05
C GLN A 130 4.95 1.27 17.92
N CYS A 131 5.25 0.14 17.28
CA CYS A 131 5.69 -1.04 18.02
C CYS A 131 7.05 -0.77 18.67
N GLN A 132 7.19 -1.23 19.91
CA GLN A 132 8.47 -1.24 20.60
C GLN A 132 9.52 -2.04 19.81
N LYS A 133 10.78 -1.86 20.20
CA LYS A 133 11.88 -2.63 19.63
C LYS A 133 11.58 -4.14 19.70
N ASP A 134 11.98 -4.83 18.64
CA ASP A 134 11.77 -6.28 18.45
C ASP A 134 10.29 -6.71 18.38
N HIS A 135 9.38 -5.80 18.03
CA HIS A 135 7.99 -6.09 17.71
C HIS A 135 7.55 -5.45 16.38
N TYR A 136 6.55 -6.04 15.72
CA TYR A 136 6.02 -5.60 14.43
C TYR A 136 4.49 -5.66 14.39
N CYS A 137 3.90 -4.86 13.51
CA CYS A 137 2.47 -4.86 13.23
C CYS A 137 2.13 -5.56 11.93
N ALA A 138 1.40 -6.68 11.97
CA ALA A 138 1.02 -7.42 10.76
C ALA A 138 -0.02 -6.69 9.90
N SER A 139 -0.79 -5.76 10.48
CA SER A 139 -1.96 -5.18 9.82
C SER A 139 -1.65 -4.11 8.78
N GLY A 140 -0.39 -3.67 8.62
CA GLY A 140 -0.01 -2.65 7.60
C GLY A 140 -0.80 -1.34 7.68
N THR A 141 -1.49 -1.08 8.79
CA THR A 141 -2.32 0.10 9.02
C THR A 141 -1.55 1.11 9.86
N GLU A 142 -1.78 2.40 9.63
CA GLU A 142 -1.07 3.49 10.32
C GLU A 142 -1.30 3.51 11.84
N ASN A 143 -2.36 2.85 12.32
CA ASN A 143 -2.71 2.74 13.74
C ASN A 143 -2.68 1.28 14.18
N CYS A 144 -1.48 0.75 14.41
CA CYS A 144 -1.32 -0.59 14.95
C CYS A 144 -1.95 -0.69 16.34
N ARG A 145 -2.86 -1.65 16.53
CA ARG A 145 -3.49 -1.93 17.84
C ARG A 145 -2.80 -3.03 18.63
N LEU A 146 -2.04 -3.90 17.97
CA LEU A 146 -1.38 -5.05 18.60
C LEU A 146 -0.05 -5.33 17.91
N CYS A 147 1.05 -5.29 18.67
CA CYS A 147 2.37 -5.59 18.16
C CYS A 147 2.79 -7.01 18.51
N HIS A 148 3.19 -7.77 17.49
CA HIS A 148 3.69 -9.13 17.62
C HIS A 148 5.22 -9.13 17.76
N PRO A 149 5.79 -10.02 18.58
CA PRO A 149 7.24 -10.14 18.66
C PRO A 149 7.84 -10.58 17.32
N CYS A 150 8.99 -10.02 16.98
CA CYS A 150 9.74 -10.38 15.79
C CYS A 150 10.31 -11.79 15.89
N ASN A 151 10.40 -12.47 14.74
CA ASN A 151 11.08 -13.76 14.64
C ASN A 151 12.58 -13.61 14.89
N LYS A 152 13.17 -14.59 15.59
CA LYS A 152 14.61 -14.68 15.80
C LYS A 152 15.21 -15.70 14.84
N CYS A 153 16.20 -15.27 14.05
CA CYS A 153 16.92 -16.16 13.14
C CYS A 153 18.10 -16.83 13.86
N GLY A 154 18.35 -18.10 13.52
CA GLY A 154 19.49 -18.88 13.97
C GLY A 154 20.74 -18.65 13.14
N ALA A 155 21.47 -19.73 12.83
CA ALA A 155 22.73 -19.70 12.09
C ALA A 155 22.56 -19.29 10.61
N GLU A 156 21.35 -19.39 10.07
CA GLU A 156 20.99 -18.93 8.72
C GLU A 156 21.13 -17.40 8.56
N GLY A 157 21.06 -16.63 9.65
CA GLY A 157 21.13 -15.18 9.61
C GLY A 157 19.85 -14.51 9.10
N ILE A 158 19.85 -13.18 9.15
CA ILE A 158 18.69 -12.35 8.83
C ILE A 158 18.70 -11.99 7.34
N LYS A 159 17.57 -12.18 6.67
CA LYS A 159 17.32 -11.75 5.28
C LYS A 159 16.67 -10.38 5.23
N VAL A 160 15.66 -10.15 6.07
CA VAL A 160 14.98 -8.87 6.25
C VAL A 160 14.91 -8.58 7.74
N GLU A 161 15.46 -7.43 8.15
CA GLU A 161 15.43 -6.99 9.54
C GLU A 161 14.00 -6.66 10.00
N CYS A 162 13.75 -6.77 11.31
CA CYS A 162 12.46 -6.39 11.83
C CYS A 162 12.28 -4.87 11.81
N THR A 163 11.09 -4.42 11.44
CA THR A 163 10.67 -3.03 11.57
C THR A 163 9.32 -2.97 12.30
N GLY A 164 8.91 -1.78 12.73
CA GLY A 164 7.61 -1.63 13.42
C GLY A 164 6.41 -2.13 12.61
N ASN A 165 6.54 -2.31 11.29
CA ASN A 165 5.47 -2.76 10.40
C ASN A 165 5.75 -4.12 9.74
N ASN A 166 6.98 -4.65 9.79
CA ASN A 166 7.34 -5.89 9.11
C ASN A 166 8.11 -6.83 10.05
N ASN A 167 7.72 -8.11 10.04
CA ASN A 167 8.43 -9.15 10.77
C ASN A 167 9.84 -9.39 10.19
N THR A 168 10.74 -9.92 11.01
CA THR A 168 12.00 -10.49 10.56
C THR A 168 11.77 -11.66 9.62
N VAL A 169 12.50 -11.67 8.51
CA VAL A 169 12.57 -12.82 7.59
C VAL A 169 13.97 -13.41 7.69
N CYS A 170 14.05 -14.71 7.95
CA CYS A 170 15.32 -15.43 8.03
C CYS A 170 15.78 -15.87 6.64
N ASN A 171 17.09 -16.04 6.46
CA ASN A 171 17.58 -16.70 5.25
C ASN A 171 17.10 -18.15 5.23
N ASP A 172 17.06 -18.71 4.02
CA ASP A 172 16.83 -20.14 3.88
C ASP A 172 17.94 -20.87 4.65
N LYS A 173 17.55 -21.85 5.48
CA LYS A 173 18.52 -22.69 6.16
C LYS A 173 19.42 -23.29 5.09
N ILE A 174 20.73 -23.08 5.21
CA ILE A 174 21.70 -23.84 4.44
C ILE A 174 21.63 -25.26 5.01
N GLU A 175 20.64 -26.03 4.59
CA GLU A 175 20.77 -27.48 4.63
C GLU A 175 22.06 -27.77 3.89
N GLY A 176 23.01 -28.41 4.58
CA GLY A 176 24.26 -28.84 4.00
C GLY A 176 24.00 -29.87 2.90
N LYS A 177 23.48 -29.44 1.76
CA LYS A 177 23.62 -30.12 0.50
C LYS A 177 25.08 -29.90 0.14
N ALA A 178 25.90 -30.88 0.52
CA ALA A 178 27.26 -30.98 0.04
C ALA A 178 27.19 -30.85 -1.48
N TYR A 179 27.53 -29.66 -1.99
CA TYR A 179 27.80 -29.45 -3.40
C TYR A 179 29.11 -30.19 -3.71
N LEU A 180 29.04 -31.52 -3.77
CA LEU A 180 29.99 -32.30 -4.53
C LEU A 180 29.64 -32.01 -5.99
N SER A 181 30.32 -30.98 -6.48
CA SER A 181 30.28 -30.47 -7.85
C SER A 181 30.10 -31.58 -8.87
N ALA A 182 29.34 -31.30 -9.93
CA ALA A 182 29.01 -32.19 -11.05
C ALA A 182 30.18 -33.00 -11.64
N THR A 183 31.43 -32.59 -11.38
CA THR A 183 32.66 -33.30 -11.68
C THR A 183 32.77 -34.68 -10.99
N ILE A 184 32.31 -34.85 -9.75
CA ILE A 184 32.34 -36.15 -9.05
C ILE A 184 31.26 -37.09 -9.60
N CYS A 185 30.14 -36.54 -10.07
CA CYS A 185 29.05 -37.30 -10.70
C CYS A 185 29.48 -37.90 -12.05
N HIS A 186 30.24 -37.14 -12.86
CA HIS A 186 30.83 -37.65 -14.10
C HIS A 186 31.83 -38.79 -13.84
N VAL A 187 32.68 -38.65 -12.82
CA VAL A 187 33.72 -39.65 -12.51
C VAL A 187 33.13 -40.94 -11.94
N LEU A 188 32.11 -40.86 -11.08
CA LEU A 188 31.49 -42.04 -10.48
C LEU A 188 30.52 -42.79 -11.42
N CYS A 189 29.87 -42.08 -12.37
CA CYS A 189 28.99 -42.69 -13.37
C CYS A 189 29.77 -43.51 -14.41
N CYS A 190 31.03 -43.13 -14.70
CA CYS A 190 31.87 -43.82 -15.68
C CYS A 190 32.50 -45.13 -15.16
N ILE A 191 32.57 -45.37 -13.84
CA ILE A 191 33.39 -46.46 -13.29
C ILE A 191 32.59 -47.75 -13.04
N ASN A 192 31.27 -47.71 -12.88
CA ASN A 192 30.51 -48.97 -12.71
C ASN A 192 29.06 -48.88 -13.20
N TRP A 193 28.79 -49.50 -14.34
CA TRP A 193 27.46 -49.57 -14.97
C TRP A 193 26.44 -50.43 -14.20
N ASN A 194 26.76 -50.98 -13.03
CA ASN A 194 25.83 -51.83 -12.31
C ASN A 194 25.78 -51.50 -10.81
N LEU A 195 24.59 -51.08 -10.38
CA LEU A 195 23.98 -51.38 -9.07
C LEU A 195 24.12 -50.42 -7.88
N SER A 196 24.49 -49.14 -8.03
CA SER A 196 24.47 -48.22 -6.87
C SER A 196 23.98 -46.80 -7.13
N CYS A 197 23.27 -46.57 -8.23
CA CYS A 197 22.53 -45.30 -8.43
C CYS A 197 21.11 -45.33 -7.84
N LEU A 198 20.63 -46.52 -7.39
CA LEU A 198 19.29 -46.67 -6.84
C LEU A 198 19.14 -46.10 -5.42
N SER A 199 20.23 -46.00 -4.67
CA SER A 199 20.22 -45.59 -3.25
C SER A 199 20.47 -44.10 -2.99
N LEU A 200 20.79 -43.29 -4.01
CA LEU A 200 21.07 -41.84 -3.85
C LEU A 200 20.12 -40.92 -4.65
N TYR A 201 19.06 -41.47 -5.24
CA TYR A 201 18.02 -40.71 -5.95
C TYR A 201 16.81 -40.32 -5.08
N PHE A 202 16.92 -40.46 -3.76
CA PHE A 202 15.84 -40.16 -2.81
C PHE A 202 16.06 -38.80 -2.14
N LEU A 203 16.39 -37.77 -2.93
CA LEU A 203 16.28 -36.39 -2.44
C LEU A 203 14.80 -36.01 -2.45
N GLU A 204 14.20 -36.00 -1.26
CA GLU A 204 12.94 -35.35 -0.94
C GLU A 204 12.89 -33.96 -1.58
N ARG A 205 12.06 -33.79 -2.63
CA ARG A 205 11.87 -32.53 -3.34
C ARG A 205 10.54 -31.92 -2.92
N ASP A 206 10.60 -30.80 -2.21
CA ASP A 206 9.41 -29.98 -1.97
C ASP A 206 8.81 -29.52 -3.30
N ILE A 207 7.58 -29.96 -3.55
CA ILE A 207 6.76 -29.55 -4.71
C ILE A 207 6.24 -28.11 -4.58
N GLY A 208 6.41 -27.50 -3.38
CA GLY A 208 5.96 -26.17 -2.98
C GLY A 208 6.13 -25.07 -4.03
N PRO A 209 7.35 -24.83 -4.57
CA PRO A 209 7.57 -23.78 -5.55
C PRO A 209 6.90 -24.03 -6.92
N LEU A 210 6.47 -25.26 -7.23
CA LEU A 210 5.83 -25.62 -8.49
C LEU A 210 4.29 -25.69 -8.41
N LEU A 211 3.72 -25.46 -7.23
CA LEU A 211 2.27 -25.58 -7.03
C LEU A 211 1.42 -24.70 -7.96
N PRO A 212 1.79 -23.44 -8.28
CA PRO A 212 0.99 -22.60 -9.19
C PRO A 212 0.92 -23.17 -10.62
N ASP A 213 2.05 -23.67 -11.13
CA ASP A 213 2.12 -24.25 -12.48
C ASP A 213 1.38 -25.59 -12.56
N ILE A 214 1.50 -26.40 -11.50
CA ILE A 214 0.79 -27.69 -11.40
C ILE A 214 -0.71 -27.45 -11.27
N ALA A 215 -1.15 -26.46 -10.47
CA ALA A 215 -2.55 -26.07 -10.34
C ALA A 215 -3.16 -25.68 -11.70
N LYS A 216 -2.41 -24.93 -12.51
CA LYS A 216 -2.82 -24.56 -13.87
C LYS A 216 -2.94 -25.77 -14.81
N VAL A 217 -2.02 -26.73 -14.73
CA VAL A 217 -2.05 -27.94 -15.59
C VAL A 217 -3.15 -28.93 -15.17
N ILE A 218 -3.34 -29.12 -13.86
CA ILE A 218 -4.33 -30.07 -13.32
C ILE A 218 -5.75 -29.53 -13.47
N GLY A 219 -5.99 -28.28 -13.08
CA GLY A 219 -7.29 -27.62 -13.03
C GLY A 219 -8.27 -28.22 -12.01
N TRP A 220 -9.22 -27.39 -11.57
CA TRP A 220 -10.13 -27.64 -10.44
C TRP A 220 -10.81 -29.01 -10.48
N ARG A 221 -11.39 -29.39 -11.63
CA ARG A 221 -12.12 -30.66 -11.76
C ARG A 221 -11.26 -31.88 -11.41
N ASN A 222 -10.01 -31.93 -11.90
CA ASN A 222 -9.14 -33.08 -11.65
C ASN A 222 -8.53 -33.01 -10.25
N MET A 223 -8.30 -31.81 -9.71
CA MET A 223 -7.83 -31.65 -8.34
C MET A 223 -8.88 -32.06 -7.31
N ARG A 224 -10.15 -31.72 -7.55
CA ARG A 224 -11.29 -32.18 -6.75
C ARG A 224 -11.37 -33.70 -6.73
N ASP A 225 -11.23 -34.35 -7.88
CA ASP A 225 -11.25 -35.82 -7.96
C ASP A 225 -10.09 -36.46 -7.18
N VAL A 226 -8.90 -35.84 -7.20
CA VAL A 226 -7.75 -36.28 -6.40
C VAL A 226 -8.01 -36.08 -4.90
N ALA A 227 -8.56 -34.94 -4.50
CA ALA A 227 -8.89 -34.61 -3.11
C ALA A 227 -9.92 -35.59 -2.52
N MET A 228 -11.00 -35.88 -3.26
CA MET A 228 -12.03 -36.85 -2.85
C MET A 228 -11.45 -38.26 -2.68
N ARG A 229 -10.50 -38.67 -3.52
CA ARG A 229 -9.84 -39.99 -3.42
C ARG A 229 -8.79 -40.08 -2.32
N SER A 230 -8.39 -38.94 -1.75
CA SER A 230 -7.34 -38.84 -0.73
C SER A 230 -7.91 -38.50 0.66
N SER A 231 -9.19 -38.81 0.87
CA SER A 231 -9.91 -38.60 2.14
C SER A 231 -9.88 -37.14 2.65
N ILE A 232 -9.83 -36.15 1.75
CA ILE A 232 -10.13 -34.75 2.11
C ILE A 232 -11.65 -34.64 2.29
N LEU A 233 -12.08 -34.01 3.38
CA LEU A 233 -13.51 -33.80 3.64
C LEU A 233 -14.15 -32.92 2.57
N ASP A 234 -15.35 -33.30 2.13
CA ASP A 234 -16.13 -32.50 1.16
C ASP A 234 -16.37 -31.06 1.63
N THR A 235 -16.44 -30.83 2.94
CA THR A 235 -16.55 -29.49 3.53
C THR A 235 -15.33 -28.61 3.24
N VAL A 236 -14.12 -29.18 3.20
CA VAL A 236 -12.88 -28.46 2.86
C VAL A 236 -12.86 -28.14 1.37
N ILE A 237 -13.29 -29.08 0.53
CA ILE A 237 -13.39 -28.88 -0.93
C ILE A 237 -14.39 -27.76 -1.25
N GLU A 238 -15.55 -27.75 -0.57
CA GLU A 238 -16.57 -26.73 -0.75
C GLU A 238 -16.14 -25.37 -0.18
N SER A 239 -15.37 -25.35 0.92
CA SER A 239 -14.76 -24.12 1.44
C SER A 239 -13.80 -23.49 0.44
N CYS A 240 -12.88 -24.26 -0.16
CA CYS A 240 -11.95 -23.75 -1.19
C CYS A 240 -12.70 -23.19 -2.42
N ARG A 241 -13.87 -23.77 -2.75
CA ARG A 241 -14.72 -23.27 -3.84
C ARG A 241 -15.35 -21.92 -3.52
N LEU A 242 -15.82 -21.76 -2.28
CA LEU A 242 -16.53 -20.56 -1.81
C LEU A 242 -15.59 -19.40 -1.50
N ASN A 243 -14.35 -19.67 -1.08
CA ASN A 243 -13.34 -18.66 -0.75
C ASN A 243 -12.89 -17.85 -1.98
N HIS A 244 -12.94 -18.44 -3.18
CA HIS A 244 -12.47 -17.81 -4.42
C HIS A 244 -13.52 -17.90 -5.54
N PRO A 245 -14.65 -17.18 -5.45
CA PRO A 245 -15.73 -17.27 -6.43
C PRO A 245 -15.29 -16.71 -7.80
N GLY A 246 -15.27 -17.56 -8.83
CA GLY A 246 -14.95 -17.18 -10.21
C GLY A 246 -13.49 -17.37 -10.62
N ASP A 247 -12.57 -17.60 -9.67
CA ASP A 247 -11.17 -17.89 -9.97
C ASP A 247 -10.87 -19.40 -9.81
N THR A 248 -11.04 -20.14 -10.90
CA THR A 248 -10.79 -21.59 -10.88
C THR A 248 -9.31 -21.95 -10.67
N GLN A 249 -8.37 -21.03 -10.91
CA GLN A 249 -6.94 -21.29 -10.73
C GLN A 249 -6.58 -21.19 -9.25
N GLU A 250 -7.03 -20.13 -8.57
CA GLU A 250 -6.78 -19.93 -7.14
C GLU A 250 -7.49 -20.98 -6.28
N GLN A 251 -8.74 -21.33 -6.64
CA GLN A 251 -9.45 -22.48 -6.05
C GLN A 251 -8.61 -23.77 -6.15
N THR A 252 -8.03 -24.04 -7.32
CA THR A 252 -7.22 -25.25 -7.55
C THR A 252 -5.93 -25.21 -6.76
N LEU A 253 -5.30 -24.05 -6.66
CA LEU A 253 -4.05 -23.86 -5.94
C LEU A 253 -4.22 -24.06 -4.43
N GLU A 254 -5.28 -23.48 -3.84
CA GLU A 254 -5.61 -23.62 -2.41
C GLU A 254 -5.90 -25.08 -2.05
N LEU A 255 -6.71 -25.77 -2.87
CA LEU A 255 -7.01 -27.19 -2.65
C LEU A 255 -5.76 -28.07 -2.84
N LEU A 256 -4.89 -27.74 -3.80
CA LEU A 256 -3.63 -28.44 -4.03
C LEU A 256 -2.65 -28.26 -2.87
N LYS A 257 -2.51 -27.04 -2.32
CA LYS A 257 -1.70 -26.77 -1.13
C LYS A 257 -2.19 -27.60 0.06
N THR A 258 -3.49 -27.54 0.35
CA THR A 258 -4.12 -28.31 1.44
C THR A 258 -3.90 -29.81 1.29
N TRP A 259 -3.95 -30.31 0.05
CA TRP A 259 -3.70 -31.73 -0.24
C TRP A 259 -2.22 -32.12 -0.06
N VAL A 260 -1.28 -31.27 -0.50
CA VAL A 260 0.15 -31.51 -0.34
C VAL A 260 0.56 -31.49 1.13
N GLU A 261 0.03 -30.55 1.93
CA GLU A 261 0.27 -30.47 3.37
C GLU A 261 -0.17 -31.75 4.10
N LYS A 262 -1.27 -32.36 3.65
CA LYS A 262 -1.78 -33.62 4.20
C LYS A 262 -0.94 -34.84 3.80
N GLU A 263 -0.49 -34.90 2.54
CA GLU A 263 0.18 -36.08 1.98
C GLU A 263 1.69 -36.13 2.25
N GLY A 264 2.30 -35.00 2.60
CA GLY A 264 3.71 -34.88 2.96
C GLY A 264 4.66 -34.98 1.75
N SER A 265 5.87 -35.48 1.98
CA SER A 265 6.96 -35.48 0.98
C SER A 265 6.70 -36.33 -0.27
N ASP A 266 5.79 -37.30 -0.20
CA ASP A 266 5.40 -38.14 -1.33
C ASP A 266 4.26 -37.56 -2.19
N ALA A 267 3.78 -36.36 -1.87
CA ALA A 267 2.64 -35.73 -2.55
C ALA A 267 2.82 -35.68 -4.08
N GLY A 268 4.01 -35.35 -4.60
CA GLY A 268 4.26 -35.32 -6.04
C GLY A 268 4.07 -36.68 -6.74
N LYS A 269 4.58 -37.76 -6.13
CA LYS A 269 4.44 -39.13 -6.67
C LYS A 269 2.99 -39.61 -6.58
N LYS A 270 2.35 -39.40 -5.43
CA LYS A 270 0.95 -39.76 -5.20
C LYS A 270 0.00 -39.02 -6.14
N LEU A 271 0.30 -37.75 -6.47
CA LEU A 271 -0.49 -36.94 -7.41
C LEU A 271 -0.45 -37.54 -8.81
N VAL A 272 0.76 -37.88 -9.30
CA VAL A 272 0.95 -38.53 -10.60
C VAL A 272 0.26 -39.90 -10.63
N GLU A 273 0.34 -40.68 -9.55
CA GLU A 273 -0.33 -41.98 -9.43
C GLU A 273 -1.86 -41.85 -9.46
N CYS A 274 -2.43 -40.90 -8.70
CA CYS A 274 -3.87 -40.63 -8.70
C CYS A 274 -4.38 -40.18 -10.07
N LEU A 275 -3.61 -39.35 -10.78
CA LEU A 275 -3.94 -38.91 -12.14
C LEU A 275 -3.87 -40.05 -13.15
N ARG A 276 -2.90 -40.97 -13.02
CA ARG A 276 -2.81 -42.18 -13.87
C ARG A 276 -3.99 -43.12 -13.62
N LYS A 277 -4.36 -43.36 -12.35
CA LYS A 277 -5.54 -44.15 -11.96
C LYS A 277 -6.85 -43.55 -12.47
N SER A 278 -6.89 -42.23 -12.68
CA SER A 278 -8.05 -41.51 -13.22
C SER A 278 -8.02 -41.35 -14.75
N HIS A 279 -7.19 -42.13 -15.45
CA HIS A 279 -6.97 -42.08 -16.90
C HIS A 279 -6.50 -40.72 -17.46
N LYS A 280 -5.98 -39.82 -16.61
CA LYS A 280 -5.44 -38.50 -17.01
C LYS A 280 -3.95 -38.56 -17.33
N ASN A 281 -3.54 -39.59 -18.08
CA ASN A 281 -2.12 -39.90 -18.35
C ASN A 281 -1.33 -38.75 -19.00
N THR A 282 -1.96 -37.96 -19.88
CA THR A 282 -1.32 -36.80 -20.52
C THR A 282 -0.97 -35.69 -19.50
N LYS A 283 -1.84 -35.47 -18.51
CA LYS A 283 -1.59 -34.49 -17.44
C LYS A 283 -0.56 -35.02 -16.44
N ALA A 284 -0.66 -36.30 -16.09
CA ALA A 284 0.31 -36.98 -15.24
C ALA A 284 1.73 -36.92 -15.83
N LYS A 285 1.89 -37.12 -17.14
CA LYS A 285 3.18 -36.98 -17.85
C LYS A 285 3.71 -35.55 -17.84
N LYS A 286 2.85 -34.55 -18.06
CA LYS A 286 3.24 -33.13 -18.01
C LYS A 286 3.71 -32.73 -16.61
N ILE A 287 2.97 -33.12 -15.58
CA ILE A 287 3.34 -32.85 -14.18
C ILE A 287 4.64 -33.59 -13.83
N LEU A 288 4.77 -34.86 -14.21
CA LEU A 288 6.01 -35.62 -14.02
C LEU A 288 7.21 -34.95 -14.71
N TYR A 289 7.03 -34.45 -15.93
CA TYR A 289 8.06 -33.68 -16.63
C TYR A 289 8.47 -32.42 -15.86
N HIS A 290 7.50 -31.65 -15.34
CA HIS A 290 7.78 -30.48 -14.49
C HIS A 290 8.50 -30.87 -13.19
N LEU A 291 8.16 -32.00 -12.56
CA LEU A 291 8.82 -32.49 -11.35
C LEU A 291 10.25 -33.00 -11.59
N GLU A 292 10.50 -33.59 -12.77
CA GLU A 292 11.81 -34.15 -13.16
C GLU A 292 12.76 -33.06 -13.73
N HIS A 293 12.23 -32.06 -14.46
CA HIS A 293 13.00 -31.08 -15.23
C HIS A 293 12.90 -29.64 -14.71
N CYS A 294 12.87 -29.43 -13.39
CA CYS A 294 12.94 -28.07 -12.80
C CYS A 294 14.27 -27.38 -13.15
N HIS A 295 14.36 -26.78 -14.34
CA HIS A 295 15.32 -25.74 -14.65
C HIS A 295 14.82 -24.46 -13.97
N ASN A 296 15.69 -23.87 -13.16
CA ASN A 296 15.54 -22.61 -12.45
C ASN A 296 14.95 -21.51 -13.39
N PRO A 297 13.76 -20.94 -13.12
CA PRO A 297 13.25 -19.86 -13.94
C PRO A 297 13.45 -18.52 -13.22
N VAL A 298 14.68 -18.00 -13.16
CA VAL A 298 15.01 -16.56 -13.25
C VAL A 298 16.51 -16.44 -13.55
N PHE A 299 16.87 -16.21 -14.82
CA PHE A 299 17.94 -15.29 -15.27
C PHE A 299 18.17 -15.51 -16.78
N LEU A 300 17.16 -15.18 -17.60
CA LEU A 300 17.40 -14.77 -18.98
C LEU A 300 16.51 -13.58 -19.28
N GLY A 301 16.98 -12.44 -18.81
CA GLY A 301 16.43 -11.12 -19.07
C GLY A 301 17.55 -10.09 -18.97
N THR A 302 18.16 -9.81 -20.11
CA THR A 302 18.92 -8.59 -20.49
C THR A 302 20.44 -8.48 -20.18
N ASN A 303 21.16 -8.17 -21.27
CA ASN A 303 22.43 -7.43 -21.40
C ASN A 303 23.74 -8.12 -21.00
N PHE A 304 24.43 -8.75 -21.95
CA PHE A 304 25.56 -8.18 -22.74
C PHE A 304 26.03 -9.20 -23.80
#